data_AF-A0A6V7IUF7-F1
#
_entry.id   AF-A0A6V7IUF7-F1
#
_cell.length_a   1.000
_cell.length_b   1.000
_cell.length_c   1.000
_cell.angle_alpha   90.00
_cell.angle_beta   90.00
_cell.angle_gamma   90.00
#
_symmetry.space_group_name_H-M   'P 1'
#
loop_
_entity.id
_entity.type
_entity.pdbx_description
1 polymer ?
#
loop_
_entity_poly.entity_id
_entity_poly.type
_entity_poly.pdbx_seq_one_letter_code
_entity_poly.pdbx_strand_id
1 'polypeptide(L)'
;WLSHASLPERSTVPFLPVNPHLSSTRNQGRQKLARFSSKEFTILIIDLLREVGRRHTLVNSTLLQDPTVSALRKEKYGSQMSDDEPLYDSVASDDDYAALTTEIGSIQSSNINTE
;
A
#
# COMPACT_ATOMS: atom_id res chain seq x y z
N TRP A 1 22.39 44.89 -10.71
CA TRP A 1 21.12 44.15 -10.65
C TRP A 1 20.61 44.17 -9.22
N LEU A 2 19.92 45.25 -8.86
CA LEU A 2 19.16 45.32 -7.61
C LEU A 2 17.73 44.83 -7.86
N SER A 3 17.25 44.04 -6.89
CA SER A 3 15.86 43.98 -6.41
C SER A 3 14.81 43.25 -7.25
N HIS A 4 14.39 42.07 -6.79
CA HIS A 4 13.04 41.85 -6.23
C HIS A 4 12.93 40.45 -5.58
N ALA A 5 13.44 40.28 -4.37
CA ALA A 5 12.96 39.19 -3.51
C ALA A 5 11.95 39.84 -2.56
N SER A 6 10.66 39.74 -2.92
CA SER A 6 9.57 39.99 -1.98
C SER A 6 9.86 39.16 -0.73
N LEU A 7 10.29 39.85 0.33
CA LEU A 7 10.48 39.29 1.65
C LEU A 7 9.11 38.81 2.11
N PRO A 8 8.88 37.51 2.37
CA PRO A 8 7.69 37.12 3.11
C PRO A 8 7.86 37.68 4.52
N GLU A 9 7.08 38.71 4.77
CA GLU A 9 6.84 39.35 6.06
C GLU A 9 6.85 38.30 7.20
N ARG A 10 7.77 38.52 8.16
CA ARG A 10 7.87 37.85 9.48
C ARG A 10 8.03 36.33 9.52
N SER A 11 9.23 35.83 9.16
CA SER A 11 9.78 34.65 9.83
C SER A 11 10.91 35.10 10.75
N THR A 12 10.62 35.19 12.06
CA THR A 12 11.61 35.53 13.10
C THR A 12 12.58 34.38 13.41
N VAL A 13 12.33 33.21 12.82
CA VAL A 13 13.13 32.00 13.03
C VAL A 13 14.12 31.87 11.86
N PRO A 14 15.44 31.85 12.13
CA PRO A 14 16.43 31.68 11.07
C PRO A 14 16.26 30.29 10.44
N PHE A 15 15.98 30.25 9.14
CA PHE A 15 15.96 29.02 8.36
C PHE A 15 17.37 28.67 7.86
N LEU A 16 17.56 27.42 7.45
CA LEU A 16 18.84 26.95 6.94
C LEU A 16 19.24 27.66 5.63
N PRO A 17 20.50 28.07 5.46
CA PRO A 17 20.96 28.65 4.20
C PRO A 17 20.88 27.64 3.04
N VAL A 18 20.70 28.17 1.83
CA VAL A 18 20.68 27.39 0.60
C VAL A 18 22.06 26.75 0.39
N ASN A 19 22.08 25.44 0.16
CA ASN A 19 23.29 24.72 -0.21
C ASN A 19 23.30 24.53 -1.75
N PRO A 20 24.31 25.06 -2.46
CA PRO A 20 24.37 24.99 -3.93
C PRO A 20 24.53 23.55 -4.47
N HIS A 21 24.97 22.60 -3.65
CA HIS A 21 25.09 21.19 -4.03
C HIS A 21 23.76 20.41 -3.92
N LEU A 22 22.68 21.05 -3.45
CA LEU A 22 21.37 20.43 -3.33
C LEU A 22 20.39 21.07 -4.31
N SER A 23 19.41 20.29 -4.79
CA SER A 23 18.33 20.82 -5.62
C SER A 23 17.50 21.88 -4.89
N SER A 24 16.81 22.73 -5.65
CA SER A 24 15.88 23.72 -5.11
C SER A 24 14.83 23.07 -4.19
N THR A 25 14.19 21.99 -4.64
CA THR A 25 13.19 21.24 -3.85
C THR A 25 13.75 20.76 -2.51
N ARG A 26 15.01 20.30 -2.47
CA ARG A 26 15.63 19.84 -1.23
C ARG A 26 15.97 21.00 -0.29
N ASN A 27 16.49 22.10 -0.82
CA ASN A 27 16.72 23.31 -0.02
C ASN A 27 15.41 23.88 0.54
N GLN A 28 14.35 23.88 -0.26
CA GLN A 28 13.02 24.29 0.19
C GLN A 28 12.52 23.39 1.32
N GLY A 29 12.64 22.07 1.19
CA GLY A 29 12.29 21.12 2.26
C GLY A 29 13.03 21.44 3.56
N ARG A 30 14.35 21.66 3.49
CA ARG A 30 15.18 22.05 4.65
C ARG A 30 14.70 23.33 5.32
N GLN A 31 14.38 24.35 4.54
CA GLN A 31 13.91 25.64 5.07
C GLN A 31 12.50 25.56 5.62
N LYS A 32 11.64 24.70 5.05
CA LYS A 32 10.26 24.49 5.52
C LYS A 32 10.23 23.92 6.94
N LEU A 33 11.21 23.10 7.32
CA LEU A 33 11.33 22.58 8.69
C LEU A 33 11.40 23.70 9.75
N ALA A 34 12.00 24.85 9.43
CA ALA A 34 12.07 25.99 10.35
C ALA A 34 10.73 26.69 10.58
N ARG A 35 9.69 26.36 9.79
CA ARG A 35 8.33 26.87 9.96
C ARG A 35 7.46 25.97 10.85
N PHE A 36 7.96 24.80 11.24
CA PHE A 36 7.22 23.89 12.11
C PHE A 36 7.19 24.46 13.52
N SER A 37 6.04 24.37 14.18
CA SER A 37 5.97 24.52 15.63
C SER A 37 6.76 23.39 16.32
N SER A 38 7.13 23.59 17.59
CA SER A 38 7.82 22.57 18.37
C SER A 38 7.04 21.24 18.40
N LYS A 39 5.71 21.29 18.44
CA LYS A 39 4.85 20.11 18.43
C LYS A 39 4.94 19.35 17.10
N GLU A 40 4.79 20.05 15.98
CA GLU A 40 4.86 19.43 14.64
C GLU A 40 6.25 18.83 14.39
N PHE A 41 7.30 19.54 14.79
CA PHE A 41 8.66 19.03 14.63
C PHE A 41 8.91 17.80 15.51
N THR A 42 8.41 17.80 16.75
CA THR A 42 8.50 16.63 17.63
C THR A 42 7.81 15.40 17.04
N ILE A 43 6.60 15.57 16.48
CA ILE A 43 5.87 14.48 15.82
C ILE A 43 6.70 13.92 14.65
N LEU A 44 7.24 14.79 13.80
CA LEU A 44 8.08 14.36 12.67
C LEU A 44 9.30 13.54 13.13
N ILE A 45 9.97 13.97 14.20
CA ILE A 45 11.12 13.24 14.75
C ILE A 45 10.70 11.87 15.29
N ILE A 46 9.58 11.78 16.00
CA ILE A 46 9.06 10.50 16.51
C ILE A 46 8.75 9.54 15.35
N ASP A 47 8.05 10.02 14.33
CA ASP A 47 7.69 9.20 13.16
C ASP A 47 8.94 8.71 12.41
N LEU A 48 9.94 9.59 12.24
CA LEU A 48 11.22 9.22 11.63
C LEU A 48 11.94 8.12 12.42
N LEU A 49 12.04 8.26 13.74
CA LEU A 49 12.69 7.26 14.60
C LEU A 49 11.95 5.92 14.58
N ARG A 50 10.62 5.94 14.61
CA ARG A 50 9.79 4.73 14.48
C ARG A 50 10.01 4.05 13.14
N GLU A 51 10.05 4.80 12.05
CA GLU A 51 10.26 4.26 10.70
C GLU A 51 11.67 3.67 10.55
N VAL A 52 12.69 4.33 11.07
CA VAL A 52 14.07 3.80 11.11
C VAL A 52 14.11 2.49 11.89
N GLY A 53 13.48 2.43 13.07
CA GLY A 53 13.38 1.22 13.88
C GLY A 53 12.67 0.08 13.15
N ARG A 54 11.55 0.37 12.48
CA ARG A 54 10.79 -0.61 11.68
C ARG A 54 11.65 -1.19 10.55
N ARG A 55 12.38 -0.35 9.81
CA ARG A 55 13.29 -0.80 8.74
C ARG A 55 14.44 -1.63 9.28
N HIS A 56 15.03 -1.24 10.41
CA HIS A 56 16.12 -1.99 11.03
C HIS A 56 15.68 -3.39 11.48
N THR A 57 14.52 -3.51 12.14
CA THR A 57 13.95 -4.81 12.52
C THR A 57 13.63 -5.67 11.30
N LEU A 58 13.14 -5.08 10.21
CA LEU A 58 12.89 -5.82 8.98
C LEU A 58 14.19 -6.40 8.40
N VAL A 59 15.24 -5.58 8.28
CA VAL A 59 16.54 -6.01 7.74
C VAL A 59 17.17 -7.10 8.62
N ASN A 60 17.12 -6.97 9.93
CA ASN A 60 17.68 -7.98 10.83
C ASN A 60 16.82 -9.25 10.91
N SER A 61 15.50 -9.13 10.81
CA SER A 61 14.61 -10.29 10.69
C SER A 61 14.84 -11.07 9.41
N THR A 62 15.22 -10.40 8.30
CA THR A 62 15.58 -11.08 7.05
C THR A 62 16.96 -11.74 7.09
N LEU A 63 17.91 -11.21 7.86
CA LEU A 63 19.25 -11.78 8.01
C LEU A 63 19.33 -12.92 9.05
N LEU A 64 18.39 -12.97 10.00
CA LEU A 64 18.31 -14.02 11.03
C LEU A 64 17.38 -15.18 10.68
N GLN A 65 16.78 -15.19 9.48
CA GLN A 65 16.16 -16.41 8.95
C GLN A 65 17.24 -17.35 8.42
N ASP A 66 17.94 -18.00 9.36
CA ASP A 66 18.53 -19.30 9.09
C ASP A 66 17.38 -20.22 8.62
N PRO A 67 17.45 -20.85 7.44
CA PRO A 67 16.38 -21.70 6.89
C PRO A 67 15.93 -22.82 7.84
N THR A 68 16.72 -23.14 8.87
CA THR A 68 16.42 -24.16 9.87
C THR A 68 15.28 -23.77 10.83
N VAL A 69 15.12 -22.49 11.17
CA VAL A 69 14.14 -22.04 12.19
C VAL A 69 12.74 -21.81 11.60
N SER A 70 12.66 -21.53 10.29
CA SER A 70 11.38 -21.45 9.56
C SER A 70 10.70 -22.81 9.42
N ALA A 71 11.46 -23.91 9.40
CA ALA A 71 10.91 -25.26 9.37
C ALA A 71 10.17 -25.63 10.67
N LEU A 72 10.67 -25.19 11.83
CA LEU A 72 10.08 -25.52 13.14
C LEU A 72 8.72 -24.85 13.39
N ARG A 73 8.41 -23.74 12.69
CA ARG A 73 7.08 -23.12 12.73
C ARG A 73 6.07 -23.76 11.78
N LYS A 74 6.52 -24.57 10.81
CA LYS A 74 5.65 -25.27 9.86
C LYS A 74 5.07 -26.57 10.45
N GLU A 75 5.75 -27.18 11.41
CA GLU A 75 5.34 -28.45 12.05
C GLU A 75 4.13 -28.36 12.99
N LYS A 76 3.66 -27.15 13.34
CA LYS A 76 2.51 -26.98 14.26
C LYS A 76 1.17 -26.70 13.58
N TYR A 77 1.14 -26.61 12.25
CA TYR A 77 -0.09 -26.42 11.46
C TYR A 77 -0.06 -27.31 10.23
N GLY A 78 -0.64 -28.51 10.36
CA GLY A 78 -1.11 -29.38 9.26
C GLY A 78 -0.01 -29.92 8.35
N SER A 79 0.41 -31.18 8.44
CA SER A 79 -0.42 -32.35 8.16
C SER A 79 -1.55 -32.07 7.16
N GLN A 80 -1.22 -31.52 5.98
CA GLN A 80 -1.86 -31.88 4.72
C GLN A 80 -0.99 -31.36 3.56
N MET A 81 -0.09 -32.24 3.12
CA MET A 81 0.48 -32.19 1.78
C MET A 81 -0.67 -32.47 0.80
N SER A 82 -1.08 -31.45 0.05
CA SER A 82 -1.69 -31.54 -1.29
C SER A 82 -1.89 -30.11 -1.79
N ASP A 83 -0.85 -29.55 -2.38
CA ASP A 83 -0.84 -28.25 -3.08
C ASP A 83 -1.49 -28.36 -4.49
N ASP A 84 -2.42 -29.30 -4.66
CA ASP A 84 -3.02 -29.64 -5.96
C ASP A 84 -4.45 -29.09 -6.14
N GLU A 85 -4.97 -28.34 -5.16
CA GLU A 85 -6.26 -27.67 -5.32
C GLU A 85 -6.01 -26.17 -5.52
N PRO A 86 -6.18 -25.63 -6.74
CA PRO A 86 -6.02 -24.19 -6.95
C PRO A 86 -7.01 -23.45 -6.04
N LEU A 87 -6.54 -22.38 -5.37
CA LEU A 87 -7.37 -21.49 -4.54
C LEU A 87 -8.50 -20.79 -5.33
N TYR A 88 -8.59 -21.05 -6.63
CA TYR A 88 -9.69 -20.65 -7.49
C TYR A 88 -10.75 -21.75 -7.46
N ASP A 89 -11.84 -21.48 -6.74
CA ASP A 89 -13.09 -22.21 -6.94
C ASP A 89 -13.43 -22.16 -8.43
N SER A 90 -13.79 -23.31 -9.00
CA SER A 90 -13.98 -23.42 -10.45
C SER A 90 -15.09 -22.45 -10.85
N VAL A 91 -14.75 -21.42 -11.62
CA VAL A 91 -15.73 -20.46 -12.14
C VAL A 91 -16.85 -21.25 -12.84
N ALA A 92 -18.10 -20.93 -12.54
CA ALA A 92 -19.25 -21.58 -13.14
C ALA A 92 -19.06 -21.63 -14.66
N SER A 93 -19.09 -22.84 -15.24
CA SER A 93 -18.96 -22.99 -16.68
C SER A 93 -20.11 -22.25 -17.36
N ASP A 94 -19.79 -21.43 -18.36
CA ASP A 94 -20.77 -20.66 -19.15
C ASP A 94 -21.93 -21.52 -19.73
N ASP A 95 -21.77 -22.84 -19.73
CA ASP A 95 -22.78 -23.83 -20.10
C ASP A 95 -24.04 -23.81 -19.22
N ASP A 96 -23.99 -23.33 -17.97
CA ASP A 96 -25.17 -23.20 -17.10
C ASP A 96 -26.17 -22.13 -17.61
N TYR A 97 -25.73 -21.19 -18.45
CA TYR A 97 -26.63 -20.21 -19.08
C TYR A 97 -27.43 -20.81 -20.26
N ALA A 98 -26.99 -21.92 -20.86
CA ALA A 98 -27.68 -22.54 -21.99
C ALA A 98 -28.93 -23.33 -21.56
N ALA A 99 -28.97 -23.84 -20.33
CA ALA A 99 -30.15 -24.52 -19.80
C ALA A 99 -31.33 -23.55 -19.62
N LEU A 100 -31.07 -22.31 -19.22
CA LEU A 100 -32.09 -21.27 -19.08
C LEU A 100 -32.68 -20.82 -20.43
N THR A 101 -31.92 -20.89 -21.52
CA THR A 101 -32.46 -20.53 -22.85
C THR A 101 -33.35 -21.63 -23.43
N THR A 102 -33.13 -22.90 -23.03
CA THR A 102 -33.96 -24.03 -23.50
C THR A 102 -35.27 -24.15 -22.72
N GLU A 103 -35.28 -23.88 -21.41
CA GLU A 103 -36.52 -23.91 -20.61
C GLU A 103 -37.49 -22.78 -20.99
N ILE A 104 -36.99 -21.58 -21.32
CA ILE A 104 -37.84 -20.48 -21.82
C ILE A 104 -38.44 -20.83 -23.20
N GLY A 105 -37.72 -21.59 -24.02
CA GLY A 105 -38.22 -22.09 -25.31
C GLY A 105 -39.35 -23.12 -25.18
N SER A 106 -39.39 -23.90 -24.09
CA SER A 106 -40.41 -24.93 -23.90
C SER A 106 -41.72 -24.40 -23.29
N ILE A 107 -41.70 -23.24 -22.61
CA ILE A 107 -42.90 -22.65 -21.99
C ILE A 107 -43.79 -21.94 -23.04
N GLN A 108 -43.27 -21.56 -24.21
CA GLN A 108 -44.06 -20.86 -25.24
C GLN A 108 -44.94 -21.76 -26.12
N SER A 109 -44.88 -23.09 -26.00
CA SER A 109 -45.67 -24.01 -26.86
C SER A 109 -46.99 -24.49 -26.25
N SER A 110 -47.40 -23.98 -25.08
CA SER A 110 -48.71 -24.27 -24.50
C SER A 110 -49.30 -23.01 -23.88
N ASN A 111 -49.94 -22.18 -24.70
CA ASN A 111 -51.22 -21.50 -24.39
C ASN A 111 -51.50 -20.36 -25.37
N ILE A 112 -52.15 -20.67 -26.49
CA ILE A 112 -53.23 -19.85 -27.08
C ILE A 112 -54.04 -20.71 -28.05
N ASN A 113 -55.06 -21.37 -27.50
CA ASN A 113 -56.31 -21.67 -28.20
C ASN A 113 -57.44 -21.04 -27.37
N THR A 114 -58.54 -20.69 -28.02
CA THR A 114 -59.75 -19.97 -27.55
C THR A 114 -59.51 -18.46 -27.41
N GLU A 115 -60.13 -17.58 -28.21
CA GLU A 115 -61.52 -17.51 -28.69
C GLU A 115 -61.63 -16.80 -30.04
#